data_AF-A0A535AH63-F1
#
_entry.id   AF-A0A535AH63-F1
#
_cell.length_a   1.000
_cell.length_b   1.000
_cell.length_c   1.000
_cell.angle_alpha   90.00
_cell.angle_beta   90.00
_cell.angle_gamma   90.00
#
_symmetry.space_group_name_H-M   'P 1'
#
loop_
_entity.id
_entity.type
_entity.pdbx_description
1 polymer ?
#
loop_
_entity_poly.entity_id
_entity_poly.type
_entity_poly.pdbx_seq_one_letter_code
_entity_poly.pdbx_strand_id
1 'polypeptide(L)' 'GRRIVIFSGGEAKDTAAIFEEVRAIRDGGGFGSIIGRNSFQRPRSEALDFLRQVMDIYAGKAK' A
#
# COMPACT_ATOMS: atom_id res chain seq x y z
N GLY A 1 11.22 -4.89 22.77
CA GLY A 1 10.33 -4.29 21.76
C GLY A 1 10.27 -5.16 20.51
N ARG A 2 9.13 -5.25 19.84
CA ARG A 2 8.98 -5.96 18.57
C ARG A 2 9.59 -5.13 17.44
N ARG A 3 10.48 -5.72 16.64
CA ARG A 3 11.02 -5.11 15.43
C ARG A 3 10.21 -5.59 14.23
N ILE A 4 9.86 -4.70 13.32
CA ILE A 4 9.07 -5.01 12.12
C ILE A 4 9.74 -4.42 10.89
N VAL A 5 9.44 -4.99 9.74
CA VAL A 5 9.89 -4.51 8.43
C VAL A 5 8.68 -3.90 7.70
N ILE A 6 8.81 -2.64 7.32
CA ILE A 6 7.87 -1.93 6.45
C ILE A 6 8.63 -1.47 5.21
N PHE A 7 7.97 -1.50 4.06
CA PHE A 7 8.59 -1.20 2.77
C PHE A 7 8.31 0.23 2.37
N SER A 8 9.32 0.95 1.88
CA SER A 8 9.10 2.27 1.29
C SER A 8 8.68 2.10 -0.17
N GLY A 9 7.56 2.73 -0.54
CA GLY A 9 7.13 2.79 -1.94
C GLY A 9 8.14 3.54 -2.81
N GLY A 10 8.12 3.21 -4.11
CA GLY A 10 9.03 3.75 -5.13
C GLY A 10 8.51 4.99 -5.88
N GLU A 11 8.82 5.07 -7.16
CA GLU A 11 8.31 6.11 -8.06
C GLU A 11 6.79 6.08 -8.22
N ALA A 12 6.24 7.08 -8.89
CA ALA A 12 4.83 7.07 -9.26
C ALA A 12 4.57 5.85 -10.17
N LYS A 13 3.58 5.04 -9.79
CA LYS A 13 3.18 3.83 -10.53
C LYS A 13 1.68 3.87 -10.76
N ASP A 14 1.23 3.11 -11.75
CA ASP A 14 -0.19 2.84 -11.92
C ASP A 14 -0.78 2.18 -10.67
N THR A 15 -2.03 2.53 -10.35
CA THR A 15 -2.71 2.06 -9.14
C THR A 15 -2.70 0.53 -9.00
N ALA A 16 -2.92 -0.19 -10.10
CA ALA A 16 -2.91 -1.65 -10.11
C ALA A 16 -1.54 -2.22 -9.72
N ALA A 17 -0.46 -1.67 -10.26
CA ALA A 17 0.90 -2.11 -9.95
C ALA A 17 1.23 -1.91 -8.45
N ILE A 18 0.73 -0.84 -7.84
CA ILE A 18 0.92 -0.60 -6.40
C ILE A 18 0.14 -1.64 -5.58
N PHE A 19 -1.08 -1.99 -5.99
CA PHE A 19 -1.83 -3.03 -5.28
C PHE A 19 -1.15 -4.40 -5.38
N GLU A 20 -0.60 -4.76 -6.55
CA GLU A 20 0.19 -5.99 -6.66
C GLU A 20 1.43 -5.97 -5.76
N GLU A 21 2.14 -4.84 -5.68
CA GLU A 21 3.28 -4.68 -4.78
C GLU A 21 2.86 -4.83 -3.30
N VAL A 22 1.77 -4.19 -2.91
CA VAL A 22 1.21 -4.28 -1.54
C VAL A 22 0.81 -5.71 -1.19
N ARG A 23 0.20 -6.46 -2.13
CA ARG A 23 -0.10 -7.89 -1.97
C ARG A 23 1.16 -8.72 -1.84
N ALA A 24 2.14 -8.51 -2.71
CA ALA A 24 3.40 -9.23 -2.66
C ALA A 24 4.14 -9.00 -1.34
N ILE A 25 4.13 -7.77 -0.81
CA ILE A 25 4.70 -7.43 0.50
C ILE A 25 3.96 -8.18 1.61
N ARG A 26 2.62 -8.16 1.62
CA ARG A 26 1.81 -8.88 2.61
C ARG A 26 2.09 -10.38 2.56
N ASP A 27 2.04 -10.96 1.36
CA ASP A 27 2.20 -12.41 1.14
C ASP A 27 3.64 -12.85 1.44
N GLY A 28 4.62 -11.95 1.31
CA GLY A 28 6.00 -12.13 1.74
C GLY A 28 6.24 -11.90 3.24
N GLY A 29 5.20 -11.64 4.05
CA GLY A 29 5.31 -11.45 5.50
C GLY A 29 5.73 -10.05 5.95
N GLY A 30 5.67 -9.06 5.06
CA GLY A 30 5.89 -7.65 5.37
C GLY A 30 4.75 -7.05 6.19
N PHE A 31 5.08 -6.08 7.05
CA PHE A 31 4.12 -5.52 8.01
C PHE A 31 3.35 -4.30 7.51
N GLY A 32 3.74 -3.73 6.36
CA GLY A 32 3.12 -2.53 5.81
C GLY A 32 3.98 -1.83 4.77
N SER A 33 3.45 -0.72 4.27
CA SER A 33 4.09 0.16 3.28
C SER A 33 4.08 1.62 3.74
N ILE A 34 5.15 2.35 3.41
CA ILE A 34 5.24 3.81 3.50
C ILE A 34 4.93 4.38 2.11
N ILE A 35 3.83 5.13 1.98
CA ILE A 35 3.34 5.63 0.68
C ILE A 35 3.14 7.15 0.77
N GLY A 36 3.92 7.89 -0.02
CA GLY A 36 3.86 9.36 -0.10
C GLY A 36 3.23 9.85 -1.40
N ARG A 37 4.04 9.99 -2.46
CA ARG A 37 3.62 10.54 -3.77
C ARG A 37 2.34 9.91 -4.32
N ASN A 38 2.27 8.58 -4.29
CA ASN A 38 1.11 7.81 -4.77
C ASN A 38 -0.18 8.02 -3.96
N SER A 39 -0.11 8.65 -2.77
CA SER A 39 -1.29 9.04 -1.99
C SER A 39 -1.63 10.51 -2.20
N PHE A 40 -0.65 11.41 -2.08
CA PHE A 40 -0.89 12.85 -2.00
C PHE A 40 -0.98 13.57 -3.35
N GLN A 41 -0.54 12.96 -4.45
CA GLN A 41 -0.67 13.53 -5.80
C GLN A 41 -2.00 13.16 -6.49
N ARG A 42 -2.86 12.38 -5.83
CA ARG A 42 -4.21 12.03 -6.31
C ARG A 42 -5.24 13.06 -5.87
N PRO A 43 -6.37 13.20 -6.59
CA PRO A 43 -7.55 13.85 -6.05
C PRO A 43 -7.94 13.25 -4.69
N ARG A 44 -8.44 14.07 -3.76
CA ARG A 44 -8.68 13.66 -2.37
C ARG A 44 -9.56 12.41 -2.23
N SER A 45 -10.64 12.32 -3.01
CA SER A 45 -11.53 11.14 -3.00
C SER A 45 -10.78 9.88 -3.43
N GLU A 46 -10.06 9.95 -4.54
CA GLU A 46 -9.26 8.84 -5.06
C GLU A 46 -8.13 8.44 -4.11
N ALA A 47 -7.50 9.40 -3.44
CA ALA A 47 -6.49 9.13 -2.41
C ALA A 47 -7.07 8.33 -1.24
N LEU A 48 -8.28 8.68 -0.78
CA LEU A 48 -8.94 7.96 0.31
C LEU A 48 -9.33 6.55 -0.09
N ASP A 49 -9.88 6.36 -1.29
CA ASP A 49 -10.26 5.03 -1.78
C ASP A 49 -9.03 4.16 -2.03
N PHE A 50 -7.96 4.73 -2.59
CA PHE A 50 -6.67 4.07 -2.70
C PHE A 50 -6.13 3.61 -1.34
N LEU A 51 -6.11 4.50 -0.33
CA LEU A 51 -5.61 4.16 1.01
C LEU A 51 -6.48 3.11 1.69
N ARG A 52 -7.81 3.16 1.53
CA ARG A 52 -8.73 2.11 2.02
C ARG A 52 -8.39 0.76 1.41
N GLN A 53 -8.21 0.71 0.09
CA GLN A 53 -7.86 -0.52 -0.61
C GLN A 53 -6.52 -1.10 -0.11
N VAL A 54 -5.50 -0.25 0.11
CA VAL A 54 -4.21 -0.68 0.70
C VAL A 54 -4.41 -1.28 2.09
N MET A 55 -5.19 -0.62 2.95
CA MET A 55 -5.49 -1.11 4.30
C MET A 55 -6.24 -2.45 4.26
N ASP A 56 -7.20 -2.61 3.34
CA ASP A 56 -7.98 -3.83 3.18
C ASP A 56 -7.12 -5.00 2.66
N ILE A 57 -6.14 -4.74 1.79
CA ILE A 57 -5.17 -5.76 1.35
C ILE A 57 -4.38 -6.26 2.57
N TYR A 58 -3.79 -5.35 3.36
CA TYR A 58 -3.03 -5.72 4.56
C TYR A 58 -3.88 -6.38 5.65
N ALA A 59 -5.15 -6.01 5.76
CA ALA A 59 -6.10 -6.64 6.66
C ALA A 59 -6.60 -8.01 6.17
N GLY A 60 -6.21 -8.45 4.96
CA GLY A 60 -6.68 -9.70 4.36
C GLY A 60 -8.16 -9.65 3.91
N LYS A 61 -8.74 -8.46 3.82
CA LYS A 61 -10.14 -8.23 3.40
C LYS A 61 -10.28 -8.06 1.90
N ALA A 62 -9.20 -7.71 1.22
CA ALA A 62 -9.12 -7.65 -0.23
C ALA A 62 -8.03 -8.60 -0.74
N LYS A 63 -8.34 -9.29 -1.84
CA LYS A 63 -7.35 -10.11 -2.54
C LYS A 63 -6.36 -9.20 -3.23
#